data_AF-X1NCX3-F1
#
_entry.id   AF-X1NCX3-F1
#
_cell.length_a   1.000
_cell.length_b   1.000
_cell.length_c   1.000
_cell.angle_alpha   90.00
_cell.angle_beta   90.00
_cell.angle_gamma   90.00
#
_symmetry.space_group_name_H-M   'P 1'
#
loop_
_entity.id
_entity.type
_entity.pdbx_description
1 polymer ?
#
loop_
_entity_poly.entity_id
_entity_poly.type
_entity_poly.pdbx_seq_one_letter_code
_entity_poly.pdbx_strand_id
1 'polypeptide(L)'
;MRDKTNKESSKKEKIFLTQSYFKYPLPEEMLKELSEELKDINRYPSGGGYTKLRQVLAEYVGVKMENILPTNGSDEVIEIVSRAYKGEILIPIPTFSQYEASADRGGLSKILVNCLHDGVYSLNYSAQQLKEASLVWICNPNNPTGTRIPRENIIDILQRAKGVVIVDECNYEYLEETVVDLIDKYENLVISRSFSKN
;
A
#
# COMPACT_ATOMS: atom_id res chain seq x y z
N MET A 1 17.28 -48.01 41.25
CA MET A 1 17.75 -46.81 40.54
C MET A 1 17.13 -46.83 39.14
N ARG A 2 16.10 -46.00 38.89
CA ARG A 2 15.52 -45.83 37.55
C ARG A 2 16.00 -44.48 37.01
N ASP A 3 16.79 -44.56 35.96
CA ASP A 3 17.36 -43.45 35.21
C ASP A 3 16.22 -42.65 34.57
N LYS A 4 15.98 -41.44 35.06
CA LYS A 4 15.11 -40.45 34.38
C LYS A 4 16.00 -39.64 33.46
N THR A 5 16.18 -40.14 32.25
CA THR A 5 16.72 -39.33 31.15
C THR A 5 15.75 -38.20 30.85
N ASN A 6 16.08 -37.01 31.37
CA ASN A 6 15.42 -35.76 31.01
C ASN A 6 15.69 -35.50 29.52
N LYS A 7 14.77 -35.91 28.65
CA LYS A 7 14.73 -35.40 27.27
C LYS A 7 14.18 -33.99 27.33
N GLU A 8 15.08 -33.02 27.50
CA GLU A 8 14.78 -31.64 27.10
C GLU A 8 14.50 -31.64 25.60
N SER A 9 13.22 -31.57 25.23
CA SER A 9 12.86 -31.30 23.83
C SER A 9 13.27 -29.86 23.55
N SER A 10 14.36 -29.65 22.81
CA SER A 10 14.70 -28.32 22.31
C SER A 10 13.57 -27.86 21.39
N LYS A 11 12.79 -26.89 21.86
CA LYS A 11 11.67 -26.32 21.11
C LYS A 11 12.29 -25.51 19.98
N LYS A 12 12.31 -26.06 18.76
CA LYS A 12 12.82 -25.34 17.59
C LYS A 12 12.00 -24.06 17.40
N GLU A 13 12.68 -22.93 17.37
CA GLU A 13 12.07 -21.65 17.09
C GLU A 13 11.57 -21.62 15.64
N LYS A 14 10.32 -21.20 15.43
CA LYS A 14 9.72 -21.11 14.10
C LYS A 14 10.10 -19.77 13.50
N ILE A 15 10.69 -19.80 12.31
CA ILE A 15 10.97 -18.58 11.52
C ILE A 15 9.79 -18.37 10.56
N PHE A 16 9.17 -17.19 10.61
CA PHE A 16 8.08 -16.81 9.72
C PHE A 16 8.61 -15.83 8.67
N LEU A 17 8.53 -16.19 7.39
CA LEU A 17 8.95 -15.35 6.25
C LEU A 17 7.82 -15.18 5.22
N THR A 18 6.58 -15.51 5.62
CA THR A 18 5.41 -15.60 4.73
C THR A 18 4.60 -14.31 4.68
N GLN A 19 4.85 -13.40 5.62
CA GLN A 19 4.21 -12.08 5.68
C GLN A 19 5.34 -11.06 5.81
N SER A 20 5.30 -9.98 5.03
CA SER A 20 6.19 -8.84 5.24
C SER A 20 5.74 -8.13 6.52
N TYR A 21 6.15 -8.63 7.69
CA TYR A 21 5.86 -8.05 9.00
C TYR A 21 7.12 -7.38 9.55
N PHE A 22 6.94 -6.46 10.51
CA PHE A 22 8.03 -5.82 11.22
C PHE A 22 8.98 -6.84 11.83
N LYS A 23 10.23 -6.83 11.35
CA LYS A 23 11.27 -7.73 11.87
C LYS A 23 11.57 -7.46 13.35
N TYR A 24 11.39 -6.22 13.79
CA TYR A 24 11.76 -5.75 15.13
C TYR A 24 10.51 -5.29 15.90
N PRO A 25 10.50 -5.43 17.24
CA PRO A 25 9.45 -4.85 18.06
C PRO A 25 9.44 -3.32 17.93
N LEU A 26 8.30 -2.71 18.25
CA LEU A 26 8.20 -1.25 18.34
C LEU A 26 9.16 -0.73 19.43
N PRO A 27 9.69 0.50 19.30
CA PRO A 27 10.54 1.12 20.32
C PRO A 27 9.85 1.15 21.69
N GLU A 28 10.62 0.91 22.77
CA GLU A 28 10.06 0.86 24.13
C GLU A 28 9.33 2.15 24.54
N GLU A 29 9.84 3.30 24.13
CA GLU A 29 9.23 4.60 24.38
C GLU A 29 7.84 4.70 23.73
N MET A 30 7.70 4.24 22.48
CA MET A 30 6.41 4.18 21.78
C MET A 30 5.43 3.22 22.47
N LEU A 31 5.92 2.07 22.94
CA LEU A 31 5.08 1.12 23.69
C LEU A 31 4.59 1.72 25.00
N LYS A 32 5.44 2.50 25.68
CA LYS A 32 5.07 3.20 26.92
C LYS A 32 4.01 4.26 26.64
N GLU A 33 4.21 5.12 25.65
CA GLU A 33 3.22 6.14 25.26
C GLU A 33 1.87 5.50 24.90
N LEU A 34 1.88 4.44 24.06
CA LEU A 34 0.67 3.72 23.69
C LEU A 34 -0.07 3.13 24.91
N SER A 35 0.68 2.66 25.91
CA SER A 35 0.09 2.11 27.14
C SER A 35 -0.64 3.15 27.98
N GLU A 36 -0.23 4.42 27.90
CA GLU A 36 -0.88 5.51 28.62
C GLU A 36 -2.24 5.85 27.99
N GLU A 37 -2.33 5.79 26.65
CA GLU A 37 -3.57 6.00 25.89
C GLU A 37 -4.65 4.93 26.19
N LEU A 38 -4.26 3.73 26.64
CA LEU A 38 -5.21 2.65 26.95
C LEU A 38 -6.25 3.02 28.03
N LYS A 39 -5.96 4.04 28.86
CA LYS A 39 -6.87 4.50 29.91
C LYS A 39 -8.11 5.22 29.39
N ASP A 40 -8.04 5.78 28.18
CA ASP A 40 -9.09 6.63 27.61
C ASP A 40 -9.79 5.98 26.39
N ILE A 41 -9.55 4.69 26.10
CA ILE A 41 -10.10 3.99 24.92
C ILE A 41 -11.63 3.88 24.89
N ASN A 42 -12.30 4.16 26.00
CA ASN A 42 -13.76 4.22 26.07
C ASN A 42 -14.32 5.52 25.46
N ARG A 43 -13.47 6.42 24.98
CA ARG A 43 -13.83 7.68 24.33
C ARG A 43 -13.42 7.65 22.87
N TYR A 44 -14.18 8.35 22.04
CA TYR A 44 -13.73 8.62 20.68
C TYR A 44 -12.43 9.44 20.73
N PRO A 45 -11.49 9.20 19.81
CA PRO A 45 -10.33 10.08 19.65
C PRO A 45 -10.81 11.53 19.52
N SER A 46 -10.19 12.45 20.27
CA SER A 46 -10.56 13.85 20.17
C SER A 46 -10.31 14.37 18.75
N GLY A 47 -11.17 15.25 18.23
CA GLY A 47 -11.02 15.80 16.87
C GLY A 47 -9.68 16.52 16.61
N GLY A 48 -8.98 16.96 17.68
CA GLY A 48 -7.63 17.51 17.59
C GLY A 48 -6.57 16.49 17.20
N GLY A 49 -6.72 15.22 17.61
CA GLY A 49 -5.77 14.14 17.29
C GLY A 49 -5.70 13.85 15.80
N TYR A 50 -6.86 13.81 15.12
CA TYR A 50 -6.92 13.59 13.67
C TYR A 50 -6.24 14.72 12.88
N THR A 51 -6.48 15.97 13.28
CA THR A 51 -5.83 17.14 12.65
C THR A 51 -4.32 17.10 12.87
N LYS A 52 -3.87 16.78 14.08
CA LYS A 52 -2.44 16.66 14.40
C LYS A 52 -1.78 15.54 13.59
N LEU A 53 -2.44 14.38 13.45
CA LEU A 53 -1.95 13.29 12.62
C LEU A 53 -1.76 13.73 11.16
N ARG A 54 -2.77 14.36 10.56
CA ARG A 54 -2.67 14.87 9.18
C ARG A 54 -1.52 15.84 9.01
N GLN A 55 -1.31 16.75 9.96
CA GLN A 55 -0.20 17.70 9.94
C GLN A 55 1.16 16.99 9.98
N VAL A 56 1.37 16.07 10.93
CA VAL A 56 2.65 15.35 11.07
C VAL A 56 2.95 14.52 9.82
N LEU A 57 1.94 13.85 9.26
CA LEU A 57 2.08 13.10 8.02
C LEU A 57 2.40 14.03 6.83
N ALA A 58 1.73 15.18 6.73
CA ALA A 58 2.00 16.14 5.66
C ALA A 58 3.44 16.67 5.71
N GLU A 59 3.95 16.98 6.91
CA GLU A 59 5.33 17.40 7.15
C GLU A 59 6.33 16.29 6.79
N TYR A 60 6.07 15.05 7.20
CA TYR A 60 6.91 13.88 6.88
C TYR A 60 6.96 13.60 5.37
N VAL A 61 5.81 13.67 4.70
CA VAL A 61 5.67 13.36 3.27
C VAL A 61 6.11 14.54 2.38
N GLY A 62 6.11 15.77 2.92
CA GLY A 62 6.45 16.99 2.17
C GLY A 62 5.32 17.52 1.29
N VAL A 63 4.06 17.35 1.71
CA VAL A 63 2.86 17.80 0.97
C VAL A 63 1.98 18.69 1.83
N LYS A 64 0.95 19.29 1.22
CA LYS A 64 -0.06 20.06 1.96
C LYS A 64 -0.95 19.13 2.79
N MET A 65 -1.42 19.60 3.94
CA MET A 65 -2.29 18.82 4.83
C MET A 65 -3.58 18.36 4.12
N GLU A 66 -4.08 19.16 3.18
CA GLU A 66 -5.28 18.86 2.39
C GLU A 66 -5.11 17.62 1.51
N ASN A 67 -3.87 17.28 1.16
CA ASN A 67 -3.52 16.10 0.36
C ASN A 67 -3.40 14.82 1.20
N ILE A 68 -3.52 14.89 2.53
CA ILE A 68 -3.42 13.74 3.43
C ILE A 68 -4.80 13.24 3.83
N LEU A 69 -5.07 11.97 3.55
CA LEU A 69 -6.21 11.20 4.04
C LEU A 69 -5.71 9.98 4.83
N PRO A 70 -5.69 10.04 6.18
CA PRO A 70 -5.38 8.87 6.99
C PRO A 70 -6.47 7.81 6.87
N THR A 71 -6.06 6.56 6.68
CA THR A 71 -6.93 5.37 6.61
C THR A 71 -6.44 4.30 7.59
N ASN A 72 -7.32 3.37 7.95
CA ASN A 72 -7.03 2.18 8.73
C ASN A 72 -6.32 1.12 7.88
N GLY A 73 -5.11 1.46 7.43
CA GLY A 73 -4.30 0.66 6.52
C GLY A 73 -4.61 0.94 5.05
N SER A 74 -3.73 0.45 4.17
CA SER A 74 -3.84 0.64 2.72
C SER A 74 -5.00 -0.15 2.09
N ASP A 75 -5.46 -1.23 2.72
CA ASP A 75 -6.65 -1.97 2.26
C ASP A 75 -7.91 -1.08 2.27
N GLU A 76 -8.03 -0.14 3.22
CA GLU A 76 -9.13 0.82 3.22
C GLU A 76 -9.02 1.80 2.05
N VAL A 77 -7.80 2.18 1.62
CA VAL A 77 -7.60 2.98 0.39
C VAL A 77 -8.14 2.20 -0.81
N ILE A 78 -7.78 0.92 -0.94
CA ILE A 78 -8.23 0.05 -2.03
C ILE A 78 -9.77 -0.03 -2.08
N GLU A 79 -10.42 -0.19 -0.92
CA GLU A 79 -11.89 -0.21 -0.83
C GLU A 79 -12.53 1.14 -1.15
N ILE A 80 -11.97 2.25 -0.63
CA ILE A 80 -12.51 3.59 -0.89
C ILE A 80 -12.47 3.90 -2.38
N VAL A 81 -11.33 3.70 -3.05
CA VAL A 81 -11.22 4.01 -4.48
C VAL A 81 -12.12 3.10 -5.31
N SER A 82 -12.19 1.81 -5.01
CA SER A 82 -13.05 0.87 -5.74
C SER A 82 -14.55 1.19 -5.59
N ARG A 83 -14.96 1.87 -4.52
CA ARG A 83 -16.35 2.31 -4.30
C ARG A 83 -16.64 3.72 -4.81
N ALA A 84 -15.64 4.59 -4.81
CA ALA A 84 -15.78 5.98 -5.22
C ALA A 84 -15.91 6.13 -6.75
N TYR A 85 -15.27 5.25 -7.50
CA TYR A 85 -15.28 5.28 -8.96
C TYR A 85 -16.15 4.20 -9.56
N LYS A 86 -16.62 4.44 -10.79
CA LYS A 86 -17.40 3.51 -11.61
C LYS A 86 -16.70 3.33 -12.95
N GLY A 87 -16.88 2.16 -13.54
CA GLY A 87 -16.31 1.84 -14.85
C GLY A 87 -15.32 0.69 -14.74
N GLU A 88 -14.39 0.65 -15.68
CA GLU A 88 -13.38 -0.41 -15.72
C GLU A 88 -12.16 -0.05 -14.87
N ILE A 89 -11.63 -1.04 -14.16
CA ILE A 89 -10.39 -0.93 -13.38
C ILE A 89 -9.28 -1.72 -14.05
N LEU A 90 -8.17 -1.06 -14.35
CA LEU A 90 -7.01 -1.64 -14.98
C LEU A 90 -6.05 -2.14 -13.91
N ILE A 91 -5.78 -3.44 -13.93
CA ILE A 91 -4.93 -4.12 -12.95
C ILE A 91 -3.84 -4.90 -13.70
N PRO A 92 -2.54 -4.67 -13.42
CA PRO A 92 -1.48 -5.51 -13.96
C PRO A 92 -1.46 -6.85 -13.22
N ILE A 93 -1.23 -7.95 -13.90
CA ILE A 93 -1.07 -9.27 -13.29
C ILE A 93 0.28 -9.87 -13.69
N PRO A 94 1.01 -10.53 -12.77
CA PRO A 94 0.72 -10.67 -11.34
C PRO A 94 0.99 -9.38 -10.55
N THR A 95 0.11 -9.05 -9.60
CA THR A 95 0.31 -7.97 -8.62
C THR A 95 -0.39 -8.34 -7.30
N PHE A 96 -0.53 -7.38 -6.38
CA PHE A 96 -1.22 -7.57 -5.12
C PHE A 96 -2.70 -7.91 -5.36
N SER A 97 -3.11 -9.10 -4.91
CA SER A 97 -4.44 -9.66 -5.23
C SER A 97 -5.61 -8.89 -4.64
N GLN A 98 -5.39 -7.99 -3.68
CA GLN A 98 -6.47 -7.21 -3.08
C GLN A 98 -7.09 -6.20 -4.05
N TYR A 99 -6.37 -5.75 -5.08
CA TYR A 99 -6.96 -4.87 -6.10
C TYR A 99 -8.10 -5.58 -6.85
N GLU A 100 -7.84 -6.82 -7.27
CA GLU A 100 -8.84 -7.65 -7.94
C GLU A 100 -9.97 -8.05 -6.98
N ALA A 101 -9.64 -8.48 -5.77
CA ALA A 101 -10.65 -8.87 -4.79
C ALA A 101 -11.58 -7.70 -4.40
N SER A 102 -11.05 -6.48 -4.31
CA SER A 102 -11.87 -5.29 -4.04
C SER A 102 -12.74 -4.91 -5.22
N ALA A 103 -12.21 -5.00 -6.46
CA ALA A 103 -12.99 -4.80 -7.67
C ALA A 103 -14.18 -5.78 -7.75
N ASP A 104 -13.97 -7.06 -7.42
CA ASP A 104 -15.03 -8.07 -7.38
C ASP A 104 -16.09 -7.74 -6.32
N ARG A 105 -15.66 -7.34 -5.11
CA ARG A 105 -16.58 -6.89 -4.05
C ARG A 105 -17.39 -5.66 -4.46
N GLY A 106 -16.79 -4.75 -5.23
CA GLY A 106 -17.41 -3.54 -5.75
C GLY A 106 -18.29 -3.78 -7.00
N GLY A 107 -18.26 -4.98 -7.59
CA GLY A 107 -18.95 -5.27 -8.84
C GLY A 107 -18.39 -4.50 -10.05
N LEU A 108 -17.09 -4.18 -10.04
CA LEU A 108 -16.41 -3.47 -11.13
C LEU A 108 -15.95 -4.42 -12.23
N SER A 109 -16.02 -3.95 -13.47
CA SER A 109 -15.38 -4.62 -14.61
C SER A 109 -13.86 -4.45 -14.53
N LYS A 110 -13.11 -5.52 -14.82
CA LYS A 110 -11.65 -5.54 -14.70
C LYS A 110 -10.97 -5.65 -16.07
N ILE A 111 -10.02 -4.78 -16.34
CA ILE A 111 -9.07 -4.92 -17.44
C ILE A 111 -7.78 -5.50 -16.84
N LEU A 112 -7.63 -6.82 -16.93
CA LEU A 112 -6.44 -7.51 -16.45
C LEU A 112 -5.37 -7.55 -17.55
N VAL A 113 -4.16 -7.09 -17.25
CA VAL A 113 -3.04 -7.06 -18.21
C VAL A 113 -1.90 -7.92 -17.70
N ASN A 114 -1.53 -8.98 -18.43
CA ASN A 114 -0.32 -9.73 -18.08
C ASN A 114 0.93 -8.87 -18.32
N CYS A 115 1.66 -8.59 -17.25
CA CYS A 115 2.86 -7.77 -17.23
C CYS A 115 4.13 -8.58 -16.94
N LEU A 116 4.02 -9.89 -16.72
CA LEU A 116 5.17 -10.79 -16.55
C LEU A 116 5.39 -11.62 -17.81
N HIS A 117 6.49 -11.35 -18.51
CA HIS A 117 6.91 -12.07 -19.70
C HIS A 117 8.38 -12.48 -19.57
N ASP A 118 8.66 -13.76 -19.75
CA ASP A 118 10.02 -14.33 -19.70
C ASP A 118 10.81 -13.93 -18.45
N GLY A 119 10.13 -13.86 -17.29
CA GLY A 119 10.72 -13.49 -16.00
C GLY A 119 10.93 -11.98 -15.80
N VAL A 120 10.55 -11.15 -16.77
CA VAL A 120 10.65 -9.69 -16.68
C VAL A 120 9.27 -9.10 -16.43
N TYR A 121 9.15 -8.36 -15.34
CA TYR A 121 7.92 -7.63 -15.02
C TYR A 121 8.01 -6.20 -15.57
N SER A 122 7.07 -5.81 -16.42
CA SER A 122 6.99 -4.45 -16.98
C SER A 122 5.55 -4.08 -17.30
N LEU A 123 5.17 -2.84 -16.97
CA LEU A 123 3.85 -2.31 -17.33
C LEU A 123 3.81 -2.01 -18.83
N ASN A 124 2.86 -2.60 -19.53
CA ASN A 124 2.75 -2.59 -20.99
C ASN A 124 1.31 -2.22 -21.44
N TYR A 125 0.74 -1.17 -20.84
CA TYR A 125 -0.64 -0.78 -21.10
C TYR A 125 -0.83 -0.13 -22.47
N SER A 126 -1.86 -0.58 -23.19
CA SER A 126 -2.25 0.02 -24.46
C SER A 126 -2.91 1.38 -24.25
N ALA A 127 -2.85 2.25 -25.26
CA ALA A 127 -3.52 3.54 -25.21
C ALA A 127 -5.04 3.41 -25.10
N GLN A 128 -5.62 2.31 -25.58
CA GLN A 128 -7.05 2.04 -25.45
C GLN A 128 -7.39 1.69 -24.00
N GLN A 129 -6.66 0.78 -23.38
CA GLN A 129 -6.87 0.38 -21.97
C GLN A 129 -6.79 1.59 -21.02
N LEU A 130 -5.80 2.47 -21.23
CA LEU A 130 -5.65 3.70 -20.43
C LEU A 130 -6.76 4.74 -20.64
N LYS A 131 -7.41 4.74 -21.81
CA LYS A 131 -8.55 5.63 -22.10
C LYS A 131 -9.86 5.10 -21.52
N GLU A 132 -10.04 3.78 -21.52
CA GLU A 132 -11.25 3.10 -21.04
C GLU A 132 -11.28 2.98 -19.51
N ALA A 133 -10.10 2.81 -18.89
CA ALA A 133 -9.99 2.65 -17.46
C ALA A 133 -10.34 3.92 -16.67
N SER A 134 -11.28 3.77 -15.75
CA SER A 134 -11.63 4.78 -14.74
C SER A 134 -10.62 4.81 -13.58
N LEU A 135 -9.96 3.68 -13.33
CA LEU A 135 -8.93 3.50 -12.32
C LEU A 135 -7.80 2.64 -12.90
N VAL A 136 -6.55 3.00 -12.60
CA VAL A 136 -5.35 2.26 -13.00
C VAL A 136 -4.48 2.01 -11.77
N TRP A 137 -4.20 0.74 -11.46
CA TRP A 137 -3.32 0.36 -10.37
C TRP A 137 -1.87 0.22 -10.82
N ILE A 138 -0.96 0.78 -10.02
CA ILE A 138 0.49 0.57 -10.13
C ILE A 138 1.00 0.24 -8.72
N CYS A 139 1.63 -0.91 -8.53
CA CYS A 139 2.30 -1.25 -7.27
C CYS A 139 3.81 -1.05 -7.44
N ASN A 140 4.44 -0.20 -6.62
CA ASN A 140 5.84 0.16 -6.76
C ASN A 140 6.58 0.22 -5.39
N PRO A 141 7.48 -0.74 -5.10
CA PRO A 141 7.82 -1.90 -5.91
C PRO A 141 6.64 -2.89 -5.97
N ASN A 142 6.53 -3.61 -7.09
CA ASN A 142 5.42 -4.54 -7.30
C ASN A 142 5.47 -5.70 -6.30
N ASN A 143 4.35 -6.01 -5.65
CA ASN A 143 4.15 -7.25 -4.90
C ASN A 143 3.41 -8.24 -5.83
N PRO A 144 3.90 -9.45 -6.11
CA PRO A 144 4.96 -10.17 -5.39
C PRO A 144 6.35 -10.13 -6.04
N THR A 145 6.54 -9.46 -7.18
CA THR A 145 7.80 -9.60 -7.94
C THR A 145 8.98 -8.83 -7.35
N GLY A 146 8.73 -7.89 -6.42
CA GLY A 146 9.71 -6.96 -5.88
C GLY A 146 10.24 -5.95 -6.91
N THR A 147 9.63 -5.90 -8.10
CA THR A 147 10.17 -5.12 -9.22
C THR A 147 9.88 -3.64 -9.06
N ARG A 148 10.90 -2.80 -9.15
CA ARG A 148 10.74 -1.35 -9.28
C ARG A 148 10.17 -1.01 -10.66
N ILE A 149 9.14 -0.18 -10.68
CA ILE A 149 8.60 0.42 -11.90
C ILE A 149 9.38 1.70 -12.18
N PRO A 150 9.95 1.87 -13.39
CA PRO A 150 10.64 3.10 -13.74
C PRO A 150 9.71 4.30 -13.65
N ARG A 151 10.21 5.39 -13.05
CA ARG A 151 9.44 6.61 -12.80
C ARG A 151 8.87 7.22 -14.09
N GLU A 152 9.64 7.18 -15.16
CA GLU A 152 9.24 7.62 -16.49
C GLU A 152 8.03 6.84 -17.04
N ASN A 153 7.92 5.54 -16.73
CA ASN A 153 6.76 4.74 -17.12
C ASN A 153 5.52 5.16 -16.32
N ILE A 154 5.67 5.47 -15.03
CA ILE A 154 4.56 5.99 -14.22
C ILE A 154 4.08 7.34 -14.77
N ILE A 155 5.01 8.22 -15.15
CA ILE A 155 4.72 9.51 -15.77
C ILE A 155 4.00 9.34 -17.12
N ASP A 156 4.45 8.43 -17.99
CA ASP A 156 3.78 8.14 -19.27
C ASP A 156 2.33 7.66 -19.04
N ILE A 157 2.12 6.78 -18.07
CA ILE A 157 0.78 6.29 -17.69
C ILE A 157 -0.08 7.44 -17.19
N LEU A 158 0.44 8.29 -16.29
CA LEU A 158 -0.27 9.46 -15.76
C LEU A 158 -0.74 10.41 -16.87
N GLN A 159 0.11 10.65 -17.88
CA GLN A 159 -0.20 11.54 -19.01
C GLN A 159 -1.25 10.95 -19.97
N ARG A 160 -1.29 9.62 -20.12
CA ARG A 160 -2.15 8.94 -21.10
C ARG A 160 -3.47 8.47 -20.50
N ALA A 161 -3.52 8.20 -19.21
CA ALA A 161 -4.72 7.77 -18.50
C ALA A 161 -5.80 8.86 -18.50
N LYS A 162 -7.06 8.45 -18.70
CA LYS A 162 -8.21 9.34 -18.50
C LYS A 162 -8.81 9.22 -17.10
N GLY A 163 -8.68 8.05 -16.49
CA GLY A 163 -9.03 7.80 -15.11
C GLY A 163 -7.96 8.20 -14.10
N VAL A 164 -8.21 7.85 -12.84
CA VAL A 164 -7.28 8.04 -11.73
C VAL A 164 -6.23 6.93 -11.74
N VAL A 165 -4.97 7.32 -11.56
CA VAL A 165 -3.84 6.41 -11.41
C VAL A 165 -3.48 6.34 -9.93
N ILE A 166 -3.58 5.15 -9.36
CA ILE A 166 -3.20 4.88 -7.99
C ILE A 166 -1.83 4.21 -7.99
N VAL A 167 -0.85 4.88 -7.38
CA VAL A 167 0.48 4.33 -7.14
C VAL A 167 0.55 3.85 -5.70
N ASP A 168 0.52 2.53 -5.53
CA ASP A 168 0.72 1.87 -4.25
C ASP A 168 2.21 1.80 -3.93
N GLU A 169 2.60 2.65 -2.99
CA GLU A 169 3.93 2.82 -2.44
C GLU A 169 4.04 2.13 -1.06
N CYS A 170 3.26 1.11 -0.71
CA CYS A 170 3.36 0.44 0.61
C CYS A 170 4.74 -0.14 0.96
N ASN A 171 5.62 -0.30 -0.03
CA ASN A 171 6.97 -0.83 0.11
C ASN A 171 8.01 0.16 -0.43
N TYR A 172 7.67 1.45 -0.60
CA TYR A 172 8.56 2.42 -1.24
C TYR A 172 9.81 2.72 -0.42
N GLU A 173 9.84 2.50 0.89
CA GLU A 173 11.04 2.71 1.71
C GLU A 173 12.16 1.71 1.40
N TYR A 174 11.85 0.60 0.70
CA TYR A 174 12.85 -0.29 0.11
C TYR A 174 13.35 0.22 -1.24
N LEU A 175 12.77 1.31 -1.74
CA LEU A 175 13.26 2.11 -2.85
C LEU A 175 13.83 3.43 -2.30
N GLU A 176 14.67 4.08 -3.09
CA GLU A 176 15.18 5.43 -2.78
C GLU A 176 14.38 6.51 -3.55
N GLU A 177 13.25 6.13 -4.15
CA GLU A 177 12.47 6.99 -5.04
C GLU A 177 10.96 6.83 -4.80
N THR A 178 10.26 7.95 -4.82
CA THR A 178 8.80 8.07 -4.74
C THR A 178 8.30 9.02 -5.83
N VAL A 179 7.01 8.93 -6.17
CA VAL A 179 6.31 9.87 -7.06
C VAL A 179 5.56 10.99 -6.32
N VAL A 180 5.78 11.17 -5.02
CA VAL A 180 5.07 12.20 -4.22
C VAL A 180 5.21 13.63 -4.76
N ASP A 181 6.36 13.97 -5.34
CA ASP A 181 6.61 15.29 -5.92
C ASP A 181 5.76 15.58 -7.18
N LEU A 182 5.04 14.56 -7.67
CA LEU A 182 4.13 14.66 -8.79
C LEU A 182 2.70 15.02 -8.37
N ILE A 183 2.38 15.03 -7.06
CA ILE A 183 0.99 15.20 -6.57
C ILE A 183 0.37 16.54 -6.97
N ASP A 184 1.15 17.62 -7.02
CA ASP A 184 0.68 18.95 -7.48
C ASP A 184 0.74 19.10 -9.01
N LYS A 185 1.34 18.13 -9.73
CA LYS A 185 1.49 18.17 -11.20
C LYS A 185 0.41 17.38 -11.94
N TYR A 186 -0.10 16.33 -11.33
CA TYR A 186 -1.06 15.41 -11.94
C TYR A 186 -2.29 15.27 -11.06
N GLU A 187 -3.40 15.91 -11.46
CA GLU A 187 -4.68 15.88 -10.73
C GLU A 187 -5.29 14.47 -10.64
N ASN A 188 -4.88 13.55 -11.53
CA ASN A 188 -5.33 12.17 -11.54
C ASN A 188 -4.42 11.20 -10.75
N LEU A 189 -3.44 11.70 -9.98
CA LEU A 189 -2.56 10.88 -9.17
C LEU A 189 -3.09 10.70 -7.74
N VAL A 190 -3.16 9.46 -7.29
CA VAL A 190 -3.32 9.08 -5.88
C VAL A 190 -2.14 8.22 -5.47
N ILE A 191 -1.59 8.45 -4.27
CA ILE A 191 -0.50 7.65 -3.72
C ILE A 191 -0.99 6.98 -2.44
N SER A 192 -0.79 5.67 -2.33
CA SER A 192 -1.09 4.90 -1.12
C SER A 192 0.20 4.52 -0.41
N ARG A 193 0.27 4.71 0.91
CA ARG A 193 1.38 4.30 1.78
C ARG A 193 0.85 3.59 3.03
N SER A 194 1.72 2.84 3.70
CA SER A 194 1.33 2.06 4.88
C SER A 194 2.43 2.01 5.92
N PHE A 195 2.05 2.17 7.19
CA PHE A 195 2.92 1.94 8.35
C PHE A 195 3.13 0.46 8.67
N SER A 196 2.57 -0.48 7.90
CA SER A 196 2.58 -1.90 8.27
C SER A 196 3.92 -2.62 8.00
N LYS A 197 4.85 -1.98 7.27
CA LYS A 197 6.06 -2.63 6.75
C LYS A 197 7.36 -2.05 7.33
N ASN A 198 7.36 -0.76 7.68
CA ASN A 198 8.55 0.05 7.94
C ASN A 198 8.39 0.99 9.14
#